data_AF-A0A8T6E6J5-F1
#
_entry.id   AF-A0A8T6E6J5-F1
#
_cell.length_a   1.000
_cell.length_b   1.000
_cell.length_c   1.000
_cell.angle_alpha   90.00
_cell.angle_beta   90.00
_cell.angle_gamma   90.00
#
_symmetry.space_group_name_H-M   'P 1'
#
loop_
_entity.id
_entity.type
_entity.pdbx_description
1 polymer ?
#
loop_
_entity_poly.entity_id
_entity_poly.type
_entity_poly.pdbx_seq_one_letter_code
_entity_poly.pdbx_strand_id
1 'polypeptide(L)' 'MASEQLVVIELPEGGKPRIILDREELPLLRGDGDTDYRCGACDILLAEKVWQWEVRNVVFRCRTCGADNEVRK' A
#
# COMPACT_ATOMS: atom_id res chain seq x y z
N MET A 1 -5.67 1.90 -18.03
CA MET A 1 -5.39 1.43 -16.66
C MET A 1 -4.84 2.62 -15.90
N ALA A 2 -5.45 3.01 -14.78
CA ALA A 2 -4.99 4.12 -13.96
C ALA A 2 -3.95 3.61 -12.94
N SER A 3 -2.96 4.43 -12.60
CA SER A 3 -1.91 4.10 -11.64
C SER A 3 -1.84 5.22 -10.60
N GLU A 4 -1.91 4.87 -9.32
CA GLU A 4 -1.79 5.85 -8.22
C GLU A 4 -0.53 5.57 -7.39
N GLN A 5 0.19 6.63 -7.07
CA GLN A 5 1.39 6.58 -6.22
C GLN A 5 0.97 6.81 -4.76
N LEU A 6 1.38 5.90 -3.87
CA LEU A 6 1.05 6.01 -2.44
C LEU A 6 1.90 7.06 -1.72
N VAL A 7 1.35 7.59 -0.62
CA VAL A 7 2.06 8.53 0.25
C VAL A 7 2.83 7.76 1.31
N VAL A 8 4.14 8.03 1.42
CA VAL A 8 4.99 7.49 2.47
C VAL A 8 4.65 8.17 3.80
N ILE A 9 4.53 7.38 4.86
CA ILE A 9 4.21 7.88 6.21
C ILE A 9 5.22 7.33 7.23
N GLU A 10 5.43 8.08 8.31
CA GLU A 10 5.95 7.51 9.55
C GLU A 10 4.77 6.88 10.31
N LEU A 11 4.91 5.63 10.76
CA LEU A 11 3.90 5.01 11.61
C LEU A 11 3.81 5.80 12.92
N PRO A 12 2.64 6.38 13.27
CA PRO A 12 2.52 7.17 14.48
C PRO A 12 2.64 6.28 15.74
N GLU A 13 3.41 6.73 16.73
CA GLU A 13 3.40 6.17 18.09
C GLU A 13 2.05 6.49 18.76
N GLY A 14 1.08 5.58 18.58
CA GLY A 14 -0.29 5.77 19.06
C GLY A 14 -1.19 6.42 18.00
N GLY A 15 -2.18 5.67 17.52
CA GLY A 15 -3.14 6.11 16.52
C GLY A 15 -4.25 5.07 16.31
N LYS A 16 -5.21 5.36 15.43
CA LYS A 16 -6.28 4.42 15.04
C LYS A 16 -5.68 3.06 14.63
N PRO A 17 -6.31 1.92 14.94
CA PRO A 17 -5.80 0.61 14.53
C PRO A 17 -5.67 0.58 13.00
N ARG A 18 -4.47 0.24 12.53
CA ARG A 18 -4.14 0.07 11.11
C ARG A 18 -3.75 -1.37 10.86
N ILE A 19 -4.16 -1.93 9.73
CA ILE A 19 -3.68 -3.24 9.29
C ILE A 19 -2.37 -3.02 8.52
N ILE A 20 -1.28 -3.62 9.00
CA ILE A 20 0.01 -3.60 8.30
C ILE A 20 0.11 -4.89 7.49
N LEU A 21 0.23 -4.74 6.17
CA LEU A 21 0.56 -5.85 5.28
C LEU A 21 2.07 -5.88 5.06
N ASP A 22 2.72 -6.92 5.59
CA ASP A 22 4.16 -7.14 5.54
C ASP A 22 4.42 -8.61 5.16
N ARG A 23 4.39 -8.90 3.85
CA ARG A 23 4.68 -10.23 3.27
C ARG A 23 5.95 -10.14 2.43
N GLU A 24 6.65 -11.26 2.29
CA GLU A 24 7.90 -11.32 1.50
C GLU A 24 7.64 -11.24 -0.01
N GLU A 25 6.49 -11.75 -0.47
CA GLU A 25 6.12 -11.77 -1.87
C GLU A 25 5.40 -10.47 -2.28
N LEU A 26 5.76 -9.96 -3.45
CA LEU A 26 5.10 -8.82 -4.09
C LEU A 26 4.32 -9.25 -5.35
N PRO A 27 3.17 -8.63 -5.63
CA PRO A 27 2.47 -7.64 -4.81
C PRO A 27 1.86 -8.27 -3.54
N LEU A 28 1.79 -7.50 -2.45
CA LEU A 28 1.26 -7.93 -1.15
C LEU A 28 -0.23 -8.30 -1.20
N LEU A 29 -0.95 -7.74 -2.16
CA LEU A 29 -2.36 -7.97 -2.41
C LEU A 29 -2.62 -8.07 -3.93
N ARG A 30 -3.49 -9.00 -4.34
CA ARG A 30 -4.06 -9.06 -5.69
C ARG A 30 -5.57 -9.12 -5.57
N GLY A 31 -6.27 -8.33 -6.38
CA GLY A 31 -7.73 -8.35 -6.47
C GLY A 31 -8.23 -8.35 -7.91
N ASP A 32 -9.49 -7.94 -8.08
CA ASP A 32 -10.19 -7.82 -9.37
C ASP A 32 -10.67 -6.39 -9.66
N GLY A 33 -10.09 -5.41 -8.98
CA GLY A 33 -10.34 -3.98 -9.18
C GLY A 33 -9.55 -3.38 -10.34
N ASP A 34 -9.55 -2.05 -10.39
CA ASP A 34 -9.01 -1.26 -11.51
C ASP A 34 -7.79 -0.40 -11.15
N THR A 35 -7.33 -0.46 -9.90
CA THR A 35 -6.25 0.38 -9.37
C THR A 35 -5.06 -0.46 -8.93
N ASP A 36 -3.87 -0.10 -9.42
CA ASP A 36 -2.59 -0.60 -8.93
C ASP A 36 -1.98 0.40 -7.95
N TYR A 37 -1.43 -0.10 -6.84
CA TYR A 37 -0.74 0.72 -5.85
C TYR A 37 0.75 0.45 -5.86
N ARG A 38 1.51 1.52 -6.08
CA ARG A 38 2.98 1.50 -6.12
C ARG A 38 3.56 2.18 -4.89
N CYS A 39 4.73 1.69 -4.47
CA CYS A 39 5.48 2.30 -3.39
C CYS A 39 5.87 3.74 -3.75
N GLY A 40 5.57 4.69 -2.86
CA GLY A 40 5.90 6.10 -3.06
C GLY A 40 7.42 6.39 -3.11
N ALA A 41 8.25 5.49 -2.57
CA ALA A 41 9.70 5.68 -2.48
C ALA A 41 10.51 5.00 -3.60
N CYS A 42 10.14 3.78 -4.01
CA CYS A 42 10.92 2.98 -4.97
C CYS A 42 10.10 2.47 -6.18
N ASP A 43 8.85 2.90 -6.31
CA ASP A 43 7.95 2.60 -7.44
C ASP A 43 7.58 1.11 -7.65
N ILE A 44 7.95 0.23 -6.72
CA ILE A 44 7.58 -1.20 -6.81
C ILE A 44 6.08 -1.42 -6.59
N LEU A 45 5.51 -2.41 -7.28
CA LEU A 45 4.11 -2.79 -7.15
C LEU A 45 3.85 -3.43 -5.77
N LEU A 46 3.02 -2.80 -4.95
CA LEU A 46 2.64 -3.28 -3.61
C LEU A 46 1.27 -3.94 -3.62
N ALA A 47 0.36 -3.50 -4.48
CA ALA A 47 -0.94 -4.13 -4.65
C ALA A 47 -1.40 -4.01 -6.12
N GLU A 48 -1.99 -5.07 -6.64
CA GLU A 48 -2.39 -5.20 -8.05
C GLU A 48 -3.90 -5.35 -8.17
N LYS A 49 -4.51 -4.58 -9.07
CA LYS A 49 -5.94 -4.65 -9.42
C LYS A 49 -6.84 -4.65 -8.18
N VAL A 50 -6.79 -3.59 -7.39
CA VAL A 50 -7.56 -3.51 -6.14
C VAL A 50 -8.56 -2.37 -6.25
N TRP A 51 -9.76 -2.54 -5.70
CA TRP A 51 -10.69 -1.44 -5.66
C TRP A 51 -10.28 -0.44 -4.57
N GLN A 52 -10.35 0.87 -4.85
CA GLN A 52 -10.03 1.92 -3.86
C GLN A 52 -10.77 1.78 -2.52
N TRP A 53 -11.98 1.21 -2.51
CA TRP A 53 -12.75 1.03 -1.28
C TRP A 53 -12.30 -0.17 -0.43
N GLU A 54 -11.53 -1.11 -0.97
CA GLU A 54 -11.01 -2.30 -0.27
C GLU A 54 -9.79 -1.99 0.60
N VAL A 55 -9.06 -0.91 0.30
CA VAL A 55 -7.77 -0.57 0.93
C VAL A 55 -7.86 0.59 1.91
N ARG A 56 -8.94 0.64 2.71
CA ARG A 56 -9.13 1.64 3.76
C ARG A 56 -8.46 1.22 5.06
N ASN A 57 -7.74 2.15 5.71
CA ASN A 57 -7.00 1.92 6.97
C ASN A 57 -5.90 0.84 6.88
N VAL A 58 -5.32 0.65 5.69
CA VAL A 58 -4.22 -0.29 5.45
C VAL A 58 -2.93 0.47 5.22
N VAL A 59 -1.84 -0.05 5.79
CA VAL A 59 -0.47 0.39 5.52
C VAL A 59 0.28 -0.74 4.83
N PHE A 60 0.86 -0.45 3.67
CA PHE A 60 1.70 -1.38 2.92
C PHE A 60 3.16 -1.12 3.27
N ARG A 61 3.79 -2.11 3.93
CA ARG A 61 5.23 -2.06 4.20
C ARG A 61 5.99 -2.60 2.99
N CYS A 62 6.77 -1.75 2.35
CA CYS A 62 7.58 -2.14 1.20
C CYS A 62 8.81 -2.92 1.67
N ARG A 63 8.91 -4.21 1.32
CA ARG A 63 10.08 -5.03 1.65
C ARG A 63 11.35 -4.66 0.89
N THR A 64 11.21 -3.98 -0.24
CA THR A 64 12.36 -3.59 -1.09
C THR A 64 13.12 -2.39 -0.53
N CYS A 65 12.42 -1.39 0.03
CA CYS A 65 13.03 -0.16 0.54
C CYS A 65 12.74 0.13 2.02
N GLY A 66 11.88 -0.66 2.67
CA GLY A 66 11.50 -0.49 4.07
C GLY A 66 10.42 0.58 4.34
N ALA A 67 9.99 1.33 3.32
CA ALA A 67 9.02 2.42 3.50
C ALA A 67 7.60 1.91 3.80
N ASP A 68 6.88 2.65 4.65
CA ASP A 68 5.46 2.45 4.93
C ASP A 68 4.60 3.34 4.05
N ASN A 69 3.60 2.76 3.38
CA ASN A 69 2.78 3.44 2.39
C ASN A 69 1.32 3.38 2.79
N GLU A 70 0.61 4.51 2.75
CA GLU A 70 -0.83 4.58 3.00
C GLU A 70 -1.55 5.19 1.79
N VAL A 71 -2.73 4.67 1.50
CA VAL A 71 -3.68 5.27 0.55
C VAL A 71 -4.32 6.48 1.25
N ARG A 72 -3.87 7.68 0.92
CA ARG A 72 -4.55 8.90 1.36
C ARG A 72 -5.69 9.20 0.40
N LYS A 73 -6.90 9.27 0.94
CA LYS A 73 -8.08 9.78 0.26
C LYS A 73 -7.94 11.26 -0.08
#